data_AF-A0A1H8WTJ5-F1
#
_entry.id   AF-A0A1H8WTJ5-F1
#
_cell.length_a   1.000
_cell.length_b   1.000
_cell.length_c   1.000
_cell.angle_alpha   90.00
_cell.angle_beta   90.00
_cell.angle_gamma   90.00
#
_symmetry.space_group_name_H-M   'P 1'
#
loop_
_entity.id
_entity.type
_entity.pdbx_description
1 polymer ?
#
loop_
_entity_poly.entity_id
_entity_poly.type
_entity_poly.pdbx_seq_one_letter_code
_entity_poly.pdbx_strand_id
1 'polypeptide(L)' 'MFKAEVIHRRGPWRSSEAVEYATLEWVDWYNHRRLLAPIGNVPPAEAEARYHAHVSDQALAA' A
#
# COMPACT_ATOMS: atom_id res chain seq x y z
N MET A 1 -0.94 8.27 8.18
CA MET A 1 0.37 7.79 7.67
C MET A 1 0.82 8.61 6.46
N PHE A 2 0.13 8.58 5.32
CA PHE A 2 0.50 9.33 4.10
C PHE A 2 0.93 10.80 4.31
N LYS A 3 0.08 11.62 4.95
CA LYS A 3 0.41 13.05 5.18
C LYS A 3 1.68 13.26 5.99
N ALA A 4 1.94 12.43 7.00
CA ALA A 4 3.13 12.53 7.84
C ALA A 4 4.39 12.00 7.13
N GLU A 5 4.26 10.87 6.44
CA GLU A 5 5.39 10.17 5.82
C GLU A 5 5.84 10.80 4.50
N VAL A 6 4.91 11.37 3.73
CA VAL A 6 5.19 11.96 2.41
C VAL A 6 5.09 13.47 2.49
N ILE A 7 3.90 14.01 2.75
CA ILE A 7 3.62 15.44 2.58
C ILE A 7 4.45 16.31 3.52
N HIS A 8 4.49 15.98 4.81
CA HIS A 8 5.25 16.74 5.79
C HIS A 8 6.75 16.47 5.73
N ARG A 9 7.17 15.22 5.48
CA ARG A 9 8.59 14.83 5.52
C ARG A 9 9.37 15.19 4.26
N ARG A 10 8.72 15.25 3.09
CA ARG A 10 9.36 15.53 1.80
C ARG A 10 9.08 16.93 1.26
N GLY A 11 8.33 17.77 1.99
CA GLY A 11 8.09 19.17 1.61
C GLY A 11 9.28 20.09 1.87
N PRO A 12 9.34 21.29 1.26
CA PRO A 12 8.31 21.95 0.44
C PRO A 12 8.28 21.48 -1.03
N TRP A 13 7.07 21.41 -1.59
CA TRP A 13 6.82 20.91 -2.94
C TRP A 13 6.84 22.03 -3.97
N ARG A 14 7.45 21.77 -5.13
CA ARG A 14 7.65 22.77 -6.19
C ARG A 14 6.49 22.84 -7.19
N SER A 15 5.70 21.77 -7.32
CA SER A 15 4.55 21.67 -8.20
C SER A 15 3.60 20.56 -7.75
N SER A 16 2.39 20.50 -8.31
CA SER A 16 1.44 19.39 -8.11
C SER A 16 2.00 18.07 -8.66
N GLU A 17 2.67 18.09 -9.81
CA GLU A 17 3.28 16.89 -10.42
C GLU A 17 4.32 16.25 -9.49
N ALA A 18 5.09 17.05 -8.75
CA ALA A 18 6.04 16.53 -7.78
C ALA A 18 5.34 15.78 -6.62
N VAL A 19 4.16 16.24 -6.22
CA VAL A 19 3.34 15.58 -5.19
C VAL A 19 2.71 14.31 -5.74
N GLU A 20 2.21 14.32 -6.98
CA GLU A 20 1.64 13.15 -7.64
C GLU A 20 2.69 12.04 -7.77
N TYR A 21 3.88 12.36 -8.27
CA TYR A 21 4.96 11.39 -8.40
C TYR A 21 5.37 10.80 -7.04
N ALA A 22 5.56 11.64 -6.02
CA ALA A 22 5.88 11.17 -4.68
C ALA A 22 4.76 10.33 -4.06
N THR A 23 3.50 10.58 -4.44
CA THR A 23 2.35 9.77 -4.04
C THR A 23 2.41 8.39 -4.69
N LEU A 24 2.69 8.32 -5.99
CA LEU A 24 2.84 7.05 -6.71
C LEU A 24 3.96 6.19 -6.11
N GLU A 25 5.13 6.78 -5.84
CA GLU A 25 6.23 6.08 -5.17
C GLU A 25 5.83 5.56 -3.78
N TRP A 26 5.11 6.37 -3.00
CA TRP A 26 4.67 5.96 -1.67
C TRP A 26 3.64 4.83 -1.74
N VAL A 27 2.71 4.88 -2.69
CA VAL A 27 1.70 3.83 -2.89
C VAL A 27 2.36 2.52 -3.30
N ASP A 28 3.31 2.53 -4.25
CA ASP A 28 4.07 1.34 -4.64
C ASP A 28 4.78 0.73 -3.43
N TRP A 29 5.55 1.56 -2.69
CA TRP A 29 6.26 1.09 -1.52
C TRP A 29 5.31 0.55 -0.45
N TYR A 30 4.22 1.26 -0.16
CA TYR A 30 3.27 0.84 0.88
C TYR A 30 2.61 -0.49 0.52
N ASN A 31 2.15 -0.66 -0.71
CA ASN A 31 1.37 -1.83 -1.11
C ASN A 31 2.25 -3.06 -1.39
N HIS A 32 3.44 -2.86 -1.97
CA HIS A 32 4.27 -3.97 -2.47
C HIS A 32 5.53 -4.23 -1.66
N ARG A 33 5.96 -3.32 -0.79
CA ARG A 33 7.25 -3.43 -0.08
C ARG A 33 7.15 -3.28 1.43
N ARG A 34 6.16 -2.55 1.95
CA ARG A 34 6.00 -2.31 3.39
C ARG A 34 5.45 -3.55 4.08
N LEU A 35 6.21 -4.09 5.03
CA LEU A 35 5.76 -5.19 5.87
C LEU A 35 4.94 -4.67 7.05
N LEU A 36 3.79 -5.28 7.31
CA LEU A 36 2.90 -4.90 8.39
C LEU A 36 2.71 -6.08 9.36
N ALA A 37 3.20 -5.92 10.59
CA ALA A 37 3.07 -6.95 11.63
C ALA A 37 1.62 -7.41 11.90
N PRO A 38 0.59 -6.55 11.91
CA PRO A 38 -0.79 -6.97 12.16
C PRO A 38 -1.37 -7.97 11.15
N ILE A 39 -0.81 -8.01 9.93
CA ILE A 39 -1.23 -8.93 8.86
C ILE A 39 -0.18 -10.02 8.61
N GLY A 40 0.71 -10.27 9.58
CA GLY A 40 1.69 -11.36 9.50
C GLY A 40 3.02 -10.98 8.84
N ASN A 41 3.39 -9.69 8.85
CA ASN A 41 4.64 -9.19 8.26
C ASN A 41 4.76 -9.45 6.75
N VAL A 42 3.67 -9.31 6.01
CA VAL A 42 3.66 -9.35 4.55
C VAL A 42 3.24 -8.00 3.96
N PRO A 43 3.53 -7.72 2.67
CA PRO A 43 3.00 -6.57 1.98
C PRO A 43 1.46 -6.60 1.90
N PRO A 44 0.78 -5.44 1.98
CA PRO A 44 -0.67 -5.35 1.85
C PRO A 44 -1.24 -6.02 0.60
N ALA A 45 -0.62 -5.82 -0.56
CA ALA A 45 -1.09 -6.42 -1.82
C ALA A 45 -1.04 -7.95 -1.79
N GLU A 46 -0.05 -8.53 -1.10
CA GLU A 46 0.05 -9.98 -0.94
C GLU A 46 -1.02 -10.51 0.02
N ALA A 47 -1.28 -9.80 1.12
CA ALA A 47 -2.35 -10.16 2.05
C ALA A 47 -3.73 -10.09 1.38
N GLU A 48 -3.99 -9.06 0.57
CA GLU A 48 -5.22 -8.90 -0.19
C GLU A 48 -5.39 -10.02 -1.23
N ALA A 49 -4.33 -10.36 -1.97
CA ALA A 49 -4.36 -11.47 -2.92
C ALA A 49 -4.69 -12.81 -2.24
N ARG A 50 -4.10 -13.08 -1.07
CA ARG A 50 -4.42 -14.28 -0.26
C ARG A 50 -5.86 -14.29 0.22
N TYR A 51 -6.37 -13.14 0.66
CA TYR A 51 -7.75 -13.01 1.09
C TYR A 51 -8.72 -13.34 -0.06
N HIS A 52 -8.52 -12.75 -1.24
CA HIS A 52 -9.38 -13.00 -2.39
C HIS A 52 -9.30 -14.44 -2.89
N ALA A 53 -8.11 -15.06 -2.90
CA ALA A 53 -7.96 -16.47 -3.23
C ALA A 53 -8.78 -17.35 -2.27
N HIS A 54 -8.67 -17.11 -0.96
CA HIS A 54 -9.42 -17.86 0.04
C HIS A 54 -10.94 -17.67 -0.09
N VAL A 55 -11.40 -16.43 -0.27
CA VAL A 55 -12.82 -16.12 -0.47
C VAL A 55 -13.36 -16.78 -1.74
N SER A 56 -12.58 -16.77 -2.83
CA SER A 56 -12.96 -17.44 -4.09
C SER A 56 -13.07 -18.95 -3.91
N ASP A 57 -12.13 -19.57 -3.21
CA ASP A 57 -12.16 -21.01 -2.94
C ASP A 57 -13.36 -21.40 -2.08
N GLN A 58 -13.69 -20.59 -1.06
CA GLN A 58 -14.88 -20.79 -0.24
C GLN A 58 -16.18 -20.64 -1.05
N ALA A 59 -16.24 -19.68 -1.97
CA ALA A 59 -17.40 -19.48 -2.84
C ALA A 59 -17.58 -20.63 -3.85
N LEU A 60 -16.49 -21.25 -4.32
CA LEU A 60 -16.55 -22.39 -5.24
C LEU A 60 -16.92 -23.71 -4.52
N ALA A 61 -16.65 -23.81 -3.22
CA ALA A 61 -16.93 -24.99 -2.41
C ALA A 61 -18.35 -25.02 -1.78
N ALA A 62 -19.14 -23.96 -1.94
CA ALA A 62 -20.51 -23.81 -1.42
C ALA A 62 -21.57 -24.17 -2.46
#